data_AF-M5RC35-F1
#
_entry.id   AF-M5RC35-F1
#
_cell.length_a   1.000
_cell.length_b   1.000
_cell.length_c   1.000
_cell.angle_alpha   90.00
_cell.angle_beta   90.00
_cell.angle_gamma   90.00
#
_symmetry.space_group_name_H-M   'P 1'
#
loop_
_entity.id
_entity.type
_entity.pdbx_description
1 polymer ?
#
loop_
_entity_poly.entity_id
_entity_poly.type
_entity_poly.pdbx_seq_one_letter_code
_entity_poly.pdbx_strand_id
1 'polypeptide(L)'
;MKPTGKFSYECLLLTVAVVVWIPAETQAQSSEVVGAHVRNLIQPPAGRLAIVADGNSPDPDDIGATAVIFGLLKAANLNDRLVYLSHSCDLKPSARISPADERRRQNVLHQICKDGMARYGPFQNLDGCFNCRIDQQAAVDDLRDAINDSSDNNPLWIIEAGEPDIIGYALRAADPPRRRHVHVVSHHPANDNAGDFFTWQQILDFGVTEHQIGDQNVGLKTAIPPWDWAKEHHDENVHWIWQQLAYAEQDGVVKFQANHFDCSDAGMVYWWITGADRGGNKHAIPAEIKTMLLREDK
;
A
#
# COMPACT_ATOMS: atom_id res chain seq x y z
N MET A 1 78.03 -25.11 -17.16
CA MET A 1 76.82 -24.45 -16.62
C MET A 1 75.61 -25.20 -17.15
N LYS A 2 74.60 -25.44 -16.30
CA LYS A 2 73.40 -26.27 -16.51
C LYS A 2 72.66 -25.93 -17.83
N PRO A 3 71.90 -26.89 -18.39
CA PRO A 3 70.47 -26.82 -18.12
C PRO A 3 69.87 -28.17 -17.67
N THR A 4 69.06 -28.05 -16.64
CA THR A 4 68.15 -29.04 -16.07
C THR A 4 66.95 -29.24 -17.00
N GLY A 5 66.60 -30.50 -17.29
CA GLY A 5 65.36 -30.82 -17.99
C GLY A 5 64.11 -30.62 -17.13
N LYS A 6 62.96 -30.56 -17.79
CA LYS A 6 61.75 -31.34 -17.47
C LYS A 6 60.68 -31.12 -18.55
N PHE A 7 60.04 -32.24 -18.88
CA PHE A 7 58.93 -32.40 -19.81
C PHE A 7 57.70 -31.60 -19.38
N SER A 8 57.00 -30.99 -20.34
CA SER A 8 55.64 -30.48 -20.15
C SER A 8 54.63 -31.59 -20.44
N TYR A 9 53.88 -31.98 -19.41
CA TYR A 9 52.56 -32.57 -19.57
C TYR A 9 51.58 -31.53 -19.04
N GLU A 10 50.71 -30.98 -19.89
CA GLU A 10 49.46 -30.40 -19.42
C GLU A 10 48.30 -31.02 -20.17
N CYS A 11 47.27 -31.25 -19.36
CA CYS A 11 46.26 -32.26 -19.48
C CYS A 11 45.02 -31.68 -20.17
N LEU A 12 44.43 -32.46 -21.08
CA LEU A 12 43.13 -32.19 -21.67
C LEU A 12 42.05 -32.22 -20.56
N LEU A 13 41.49 -31.07 -20.19
CA LEU A 13 40.30 -31.03 -19.33
C LEU A 13 39.05 -31.24 -20.20
N LEU A 14 38.49 -32.45 -20.15
CA LEU A 14 37.13 -32.75 -20.58
C LEU A 14 36.13 -32.15 -19.58
N THR A 15 35.31 -31.21 -20.01
CA THR A 15 34.10 -30.80 -19.29
C THR A 15 33.02 -31.85 -19.50
N VAL A 16 32.70 -32.62 -18.46
CA VAL A 16 31.49 -33.46 -18.42
C VAL A 16 30.32 -32.57 -18.02
N ALA A 17 29.42 -32.28 -18.96
CA ALA A 17 28.12 -31.71 -18.64
C ALA A 17 27.25 -32.80 -18.01
N VAL A 18 27.10 -32.77 -16.68
CA VAL A 18 26.09 -33.58 -16.00
C VAL A 18 24.75 -32.91 -16.23
N VAL A 19 24.02 -33.39 -17.25
CA VAL A 19 22.59 -33.08 -17.39
C VAL A 19 21.87 -33.87 -16.30
N VAL A 20 21.54 -33.19 -15.20
CA VAL A 20 20.67 -33.75 -14.17
C VAL A 20 19.27 -33.79 -14.76
N TRP A 21 18.82 -34.99 -15.16
CA TRP A 21 17.44 -35.23 -15.55
C TRP A 21 16.58 -35.22 -14.28
N ILE A 22 15.83 -34.15 -14.08
CA ILE A 22 14.83 -34.06 -13.02
C ILE A 22 13.53 -34.67 -13.59
N PRO A 23 12.98 -35.74 -12.99
CA PRO A 23 11.76 -36.35 -13.48
C PRO A 23 10.57 -35.38 -13.37
N ALA A 24 9.65 -35.43 -14.34
CA ALA A 24 8.51 -34.51 -14.46
C ALA A 24 7.60 -34.47 -13.22
N GLU A 25 7.55 -35.55 -12.43
CA GLU A 25 6.80 -35.62 -11.17
C GLU A 25 7.34 -34.67 -10.09
N THR A 26 8.65 -34.40 -10.08
CA THR A 26 9.28 -33.48 -9.11
C THR A 26 9.03 -32.01 -9.48
N GLN A 27 8.91 -31.70 -10.77
CA GLN A 27 8.49 -30.37 -11.24
C GLN A 27 7.02 -30.09 -10.90
N ALA A 28 6.14 -31.08 -11.08
CA ALA A 28 4.72 -30.96 -10.71
C ALA A 28 4.55 -30.70 -9.20
N GLN A 29 5.20 -31.49 -8.34
CA GLN A 29 5.16 -31.27 -6.88
C GLN A 29 5.73 -29.90 -6.45
N SER A 30 6.82 -29.45 -7.08
CA SER A 30 7.38 -28.12 -6.78
C SER A 30 6.45 -26.97 -7.20
N SER A 31 5.75 -27.12 -8.35
CA SER A 31 4.78 -26.14 -8.84
C SER A 31 3.50 -26.10 -8.00
N GLU A 32 3.09 -27.25 -7.45
CA GLU A 32 1.90 -27.37 -6.61
C GLU A 32 2.16 -26.82 -5.19
N VAL A 33 3.37 -27.00 -4.65
CA VAL A 33 3.82 -26.41 -3.37
C VAL A 33 3.99 -24.89 -3.48
N VAL A 34 4.58 -24.38 -4.57
CA VAL A 34 4.66 -22.93 -4.84
C VAL A 34 3.25 -22.35 -5.06
N GLY A 35 2.39 -23.06 -5.80
CA GLY A 35 1.00 -22.68 -6.02
C GLY A 35 0.12 -22.72 -4.75
N ALA A 36 0.47 -23.53 -3.75
CA ALA A 36 -0.17 -23.54 -2.43
C ALA A 36 0.36 -22.42 -1.52
N HIS A 37 1.65 -22.04 -1.63
CA HIS A 37 2.20 -20.89 -0.91
C HIS A 37 1.58 -19.56 -1.36
N VAL A 38 1.30 -19.39 -2.66
CA VAL A 38 0.64 -18.16 -3.17
C VAL A 38 -0.85 -18.10 -2.80
N ARG A 39 -1.55 -19.25 -2.70
CA ARG A 39 -2.94 -19.29 -2.20
C ARG A 39 -3.07 -18.95 -0.71
N ASN A 40 -1.98 -19.06 0.05
CA ASN A 40 -1.95 -18.76 1.49
C ASN A 40 -1.65 -17.29 1.82
N LEU A 41 -1.47 -16.40 0.83
CA LEU A 41 -1.11 -14.99 1.05
C LEU A 41 -2.30 -14.07 1.36
N ILE A 42 -3.53 -14.46 1.08
CA ILE A 42 -4.71 -13.59 1.26
C ILE A 42 -5.53 -14.10 2.43
N GLN A 43 -5.33 -13.48 3.59
CA GLN A 43 -5.95 -13.88 4.86
C GLN A 43 -6.45 -12.68 5.67
N PRO A 44 -7.20 -11.74 5.07
CA PRO A 44 -7.60 -10.53 5.77
C PRO A 44 -8.44 -10.87 7.03
N PRO A 45 -8.40 -10.02 8.06
CA PRO A 45 -9.26 -10.17 9.24
C PRO A 45 -10.74 -10.05 8.86
N ALA A 46 -11.66 -10.24 9.79
CA ALA A 46 -13.06 -9.86 9.56
C ALA A 46 -13.21 -8.33 9.46
N GLY A 47 -14.32 -7.85 8.88
CA GLY A 47 -14.66 -6.43 8.87
C GLY A 47 -14.51 -5.71 7.54
N ARG A 48 -14.27 -4.41 7.59
CA ARG A 48 -14.19 -3.51 6.44
C ARG A 48 -13.06 -2.51 6.59
N LEU A 49 -12.70 -1.84 5.50
CA LEU A 49 -11.54 -0.98 5.36
C LEU A 49 -11.96 0.47 5.10
N ALA A 50 -11.37 1.40 5.82
CA ALA A 50 -11.38 2.84 5.56
C ALA A 50 -9.94 3.29 5.29
N ILE A 51 -9.75 4.21 4.35
CA ILE A 51 -8.43 4.77 4.03
C ILE A 51 -8.51 6.29 4.12
N VAL A 52 -7.62 6.88 4.91
CA VAL A 52 -7.46 8.33 5.07
C VAL A 52 -6.05 8.67 4.61
N ALA A 53 -5.95 9.23 3.41
CA ALA A 53 -4.70 9.61 2.75
C ALA A 53 -4.43 11.12 2.87
N ASP A 54 -3.16 11.54 2.97
CA ASP A 54 -2.75 12.92 2.78
C ASP A 54 -2.38 13.19 1.31
N GLY A 55 -1.15 12.91 0.88
CA GLY A 55 -0.56 13.15 -0.44
C GLY A 55 -0.53 14.61 -0.90
N ASN A 56 -1.23 15.52 -0.22
CA ASN A 56 -1.35 16.92 -0.60
C ASN A 56 -0.20 17.77 -0.07
N SER A 57 0.43 17.41 1.06
CA SER A 57 1.48 18.22 1.68
C SER A 57 2.35 17.45 2.68
N PRO A 58 3.69 17.65 2.68
CA PRO A 58 4.52 17.95 1.53
C PRO A 58 4.91 16.69 0.74
N ASP A 59 4.60 15.48 1.22
CA ASP A 59 4.92 14.22 0.55
C ASP A 59 3.87 13.89 -0.53
N PRO A 60 4.25 13.45 -1.74
CA PRO A 60 3.30 13.01 -2.77
C PRO A 60 3.17 11.47 -2.89
N ASP A 61 3.77 10.69 -2.00
CA ASP A 61 3.77 9.22 -2.00
C ASP A 61 2.38 8.58 -2.14
N ASP A 62 1.35 9.17 -1.52
CA ASP A 62 -0.03 8.71 -1.63
C ASP A 62 -0.61 8.70 -3.04
N ILE A 63 -0.06 9.48 -3.97
CA ILE A 63 -0.41 9.41 -5.41
C ILE A 63 -0.10 8.01 -5.94
N GLY A 64 1.11 7.52 -5.64
CA GLY A 64 1.54 6.17 -6.00
C GLY A 64 0.86 5.10 -5.17
N ALA A 65 0.80 5.30 -3.84
CA ALA A 65 0.23 4.34 -2.91
C ALA A 65 -1.25 4.06 -3.21
N THR A 66 -2.06 5.09 -3.45
CA THR A 66 -3.50 4.94 -3.77
C THR A 66 -3.71 4.08 -5.02
N ALA A 67 -2.89 4.26 -6.06
CA ALA A 67 -2.98 3.45 -7.27
C ALA A 67 -2.65 1.97 -7.00
N VAL A 68 -1.63 1.71 -6.20
CA VAL A 68 -1.25 0.35 -5.77
C VAL A 68 -2.37 -0.28 -4.93
N ILE A 69 -2.96 0.46 -3.99
CA ILE A 69 -4.06 0.00 -3.13
C ILE A 69 -5.24 -0.51 -3.96
N PHE A 70 -5.69 0.24 -4.97
CA PHE A 70 -6.77 -0.21 -5.84
C PHE A 70 -6.45 -1.54 -6.55
N GLY A 71 -5.23 -1.67 -7.05
CA GLY A 71 -4.75 -2.92 -7.65
C GLY A 71 -4.72 -4.09 -6.66
N LEU A 72 -4.23 -3.84 -5.43
CA LEU A 72 -4.16 -4.86 -4.37
C LEU A 72 -5.56 -5.35 -3.96
N LEU A 73 -6.50 -4.43 -3.75
CA LEU A 73 -7.88 -4.78 -3.39
C LEU A 73 -8.55 -5.59 -4.49
N LYS A 74 -8.33 -5.24 -5.77
CA LYS A 74 -8.85 -5.99 -6.91
C LYS A 74 -8.25 -7.40 -6.97
N ALA A 75 -6.94 -7.52 -6.95
CA ALA A 75 -6.25 -8.81 -7.05
C ALA A 75 -6.52 -9.74 -5.84
N ALA A 76 -6.91 -9.15 -4.70
CA ALA A 76 -7.34 -9.88 -3.53
C ALA A 76 -8.85 -10.20 -3.49
N ASN A 77 -9.63 -9.69 -4.44
CA ASN A 77 -11.09 -9.75 -4.47
C ASN A 77 -11.71 -9.17 -3.18
N LEU A 78 -11.23 -8.00 -2.74
CA LEU A 78 -11.64 -7.32 -1.50
C LEU A 78 -12.22 -5.93 -1.75
N ASN A 79 -12.53 -5.58 -2.99
CA ASN A 79 -13.14 -4.29 -3.34
C ASN A 79 -14.36 -3.95 -2.48
N ASP A 80 -15.25 -4.92 -2.27
CA ASP A 80 -16.48 -4.71 -1.50
C ASP A 80 -16.22 -4.46 0.00
N ARG A 81 -14.96 -4.58 0.46
CA ARG A 81 -14.59 -4.28 1.84
C ARG A 81 -14.10 -2.84 2.02
N LEU A 82 -13.77 -2.12 0.96
CA LEU A 82 -13.47 -0.69 1.05
C LEU A 82 -14.79 0.07 1.17
N VAL A 83 -14.96 0.79 2.28
CA VAL A 83 -16.21 1.50 2.60
C VAL A 83 -16.04 3.00 2.78
N TYR A 84 -14.80 3.45 2.89
CA TYR A 84 -14.48 4.86 3.05
C TYR A 84 -13.12 5.14 2.39
N LEU A 85 -13.05 6.22 1.62
CA LEU A 85 -11.82 6.71 1.04
C LEU A 85 -11.81 8.24 1.07
N SER A 86 -10.78 8.81 1.66
CA SER A 86 -10.51 10.24 1.54
C SER A 86 -9.05 10.49 1.27
N HIS A 87 -8.77 11.67 0.70
CA HIS A 87 -7.42 12.13 0.44
C HIS A 87 -7.28 13.61 0.86
N SER A 88 -6.05 14.10 0.86
CA SER A 88 -5.70 15.46 1.26
C SER A 88 -6.02 15.77 2.72
N CYS A 89 -5.79 14.82 3.63
CA CYS A 89 -6.08 14.98 5.05
C CYS A 89 -5.10 15.89 5.81
N ASP A 90 -3.96 16.34 5.23
CA ASP A 90 -3.18 17.45 5.79
C ASP A 90 -4.03 18.75 5.72
N LEU A 91 -4.53 19.17 6.89
CA LEU A 91 -5.46 20.28 7.03
C LEU A 91 -4.78 21.64 7.21
N LYS A 92 -3.48 21.68 7.48
CA LYS A 92 -2.66 22.90 7.51
C LYS A 92 -1.34 22.63 6.77
N PRO A 93 -1.35 22.86 5.45
CA PRO A 93 -0.22 22.50 4.61
C PRO A 93 1.07 23.11 5.11
N SER A 94 2.12 22.31 5.11
CA SER A 94 3.44 22.74 5.53
C SER A 94 3.94 23.91 4.66
N ALA A 95 4.82 24.75 5.22
CA ALA A 95 5.48 25.82 4.46
C ALA A 95 6.41 25.31 3.34
N ARG A 96 6.54 23.99 3.16
CA ARG A 96 7.40 23.34 2.15
C ARG A 96 6.71 23.16 0.80
N ILE A 97 5.41 23.46 0.69
CA ILE A 97 4.64 23.39 -0.55
C ILE A 97 3.93 24.71 -0.85
N SER A 98 3.84 25.07 -2.13
CA SER A 98 3.07 26.25 -2.54
C SER A 98 1.57 25.96 -2.54
N PRO A 99 0.69 26.95 -2.31
CA PRO A 99 -0.76 26.75 -2.45
C PRO A 99 -1.20 26.28 -3.84
N ALA A 100 -0.40 26.56 -4.88
CA ALA A 100 -0.67 26.10 -6.24
C ALA A 100 -0.33 24.62 -6.42
N ASP A 101 0.80 24.16 -5.89
CA ASP A 101 1.21 22.76 -5.93
C ASP A 101 0.34 21.87 -5.04
N GLU A 102 -0.02 22.36 -3.87
CA GLU A 102 -0.94 21.67 -2.95
C GLU A 102 -2.30 21.45 -3.62
N ARG A 103 -2.86 22.47 -4.27
CA ARG A 103 -4.08 22.33 -5.08
C ARG A 103 -3.90 21.40 -6.28
N ARG A 104 -2.74 21.41 -6.95
CA ARG A 104 -2.44 20.47 -8.04
C ARG A 104 -2.51 19.02 -7.54
N ARG A 105 -1.89 18.73 -6.39
CA ARG A 105 -1.90 17.39 -5.79
C ARG A 105 -3.29 16.95 -5.35
N GLN A 106 -4.08 17.83 -4.73
CA GLN A 106 -5.49 17.54 -4.44
C GLN A 106 -6.26 17.08 -5.69
N ASN A 107 -6.12 17.81 -6.81
CA ASN A 107 -6.80 17.47 -8.06
C ASN A 107 -6.32 16.12 -8.62
N VAL A 108 -5.02 15.83 -8.51
CA VAL A 108 -4.43 14.57 -8.98
C VAL A 108 -4.92 13.39 -8.16
N LEU A 109 -4.87 13.49 -6.83
CA LEU A 109 -5.39 12.46 -5.93
C LEU A 109 -6.88 12.19 -6.17
N HIS A 110 -7.67 13.26 -6.34
CA HIS A 110 -9.09 13.11 -6.67
C HIS A 110 -9.31 12.40 -8.01
N GLN A 111 -8.49 12.71 -9.02
CA GLN A 111 -8.55 12.02 -10.31
C GLN A 111 -8.11 10.55 -10.19
N ILE A 112 -7.05 10.25 -9.43
CA ILE A 112 -6.58 8.89 -9.18
C ILE A 112 -7.64 8.05 -8.48
N CYS A 113 -8.36 8.63 -7.50
CA CYS A 113 -9.52 7.98 -6.91
C CYS A 113 -10.57 7.58 -7.96
N LYS A 114 -10.95 8.51 -8.84
CA LYS A 114 -11.97 8.26 -9.88
C LYS A 114 -11.50 7.21 -10.88
N ASP A 115 -10.28 7.33 -11.35
CA ASP A 115 -9.69 6.39 -12.31
C ASP A 115 -9.52 5.02 -11.68
N GLY A 116 -9.04 4.94 -10.45
CA GLY A 116 -8.88 3.70 -9.70
C GLY A 116 -10.20 2.96 -9.50
N MET A 117 -11.25 3.68 -9.05
CA MET A 117 -12.59 3.12 -8.93
C MET A 117 -13.14 2.60 -10.27
N ALA A 118 -12.91 3.33 -11.37
CA ALA A 118 -13.37 2.92 -12.70
C ALA A 118 -12.59 1.72 -13.26
N ARG A 119 -11.27 1.66 -13.03
CA ARG A 119 -10.38 0.61 -13.54
C ARG A 119 -10.49 -0.68 -12.76
N TYR A 120 -10.56 -0.58 -11.44
CA TYR A 120 -10.46 -1.72 -10.54
C TYR A 120 -11.79 -2.15 -9.94
N GLY A 121 -12.88 -1.40 -10.17
CA GLY A 121 -14.19 -1.67 -9.60
C GLY A 121 -14.88 -2.96 -10.08
N PRO A 122 -16.15 -3.15 -9.65
CA PRO A 122 -16.92 -2.24 -8.79
C PRO A 122 -16.42 -2.21 -7.34
N PHE A 123 -16.69 -1.10 -6.63
CA PHE A 123 -16.52 -0.95 -5.18
C PHE A 123 -17.90 -0.69 -4.59
N GLN A 124 -18.67 -1.75 -4.32
CA GLN A 124 -20.12 -1.62 -4.13
C GLN A 124 -20.52 -0.89 -2.84
N ASN A 125 -19.65 -0.90 -1.84
CA ASN A 125 -19.89 -0.33 -0.52
C ASN A 125 -19.14 0.99 -0.28
N LEU A 126 -18.55 1.56 -1.34
CA LEU A 126 -17.85 2.84 -1.29
C LEU A 126 -18.74 3.93 -1.89
N ASP A 127 -19.09 4.94 -1.10
CA ASP A 127 -19.94 6.05 -1.56
C ASP A 127 -19.19 7.00 -2.50
N GLY A 128 -17.87 7.11 -2.34
CA GLY A 128 -17.01 7.89 -3.21
C GLY A 128 -15.61 8.08 -2.62
N CYS A 129 -14.92 9.11 -3.11
CA CYS A 129 -13.64 9.55 -2.58
C CYS A 129 -13.69 11.04 -2.25
N PHE A 130 -13.46 11.39 -0.98
CA PHE A 130 -13.61 12.75 -0.46
C PHE A 130 -12.29 13.51 -0.48
N ASN A 131 -12.31 14.74 -0.98
CA ASN A 131 -11.19 15.66 -0.83
C ASN A 131 -11.35 16.42 0.49
N CYS A 132 -10.59 16.07 1.53
CA CYS A 132 -10.71 16.66 2.86
C CYS A 132 -10.50 18.17 2.91
N ARG A 133 -9.89 18.78 1.89
CA ARG A 133 -9.64 20.23 1.80
C ARG A 133 -10.88 21.04 1.43
N ILE A 134 -11.85 20.42 0.76
CA ILE A 134 -13.07 21.09 0.29
C ILE A 134 -14.35 20.39 0.75
N ASP A 135 -14.28 19.09 1.03
CA ASP A 135 -15.38 18.22 1.44
C ASP A 135 -15.21 17.73 2.90
N GLN A 136 -14.45 18.46 3.74
CA GLN A 136 -14.05 18.02 5.08
C GLN A 136 -15.21 17.46 5.91
N GLN A 137 -16.33 18.18 5.97
CA GLN A 137 -17.48 17.76 6.77
C GLN A 137 -18.11 16.48 6.22
N ALA A 138 -18.21 16.33 4.90
CA ALA A 138 -18.74 15.12 4.27
C ALA A 138 -17.81 13.92 4.52
N ALA A 139 -16.49 14.12 4.42
CA ALA A 139 -15.50 13.10 4.77
C ALA A 139 -15.64 12.66 6.24
N VAL A 140 -15.78 13.61 7.17
CA VAL A 140 -15.98 13.32 8.59
C VAL A 140 -17.31 12.59 8.85
N ASP A 141 -18.39 13.00 8.19
CA ASP A 141 -19.71 12.39 8.34
C ASP A 141 -19.73 10.96 7.80
N ASP A 142 -19.13 10.72 6.65
CA ASP A 142 -19.04 9.40 6.03
C ASP A 142 -18.16 8.44 6.86
N LEU A 143 -17.00 8.89 7.34
CA LEU A 143 -16.15 8.09 8.23
C LEU A 143 -16.84 7.83 9.59
N ARG A 144 -17.58 8.80 10.12
CA ARG A 144 -18.39 8.61 11.34
C ARG A 144 -19.42 7.51 11.13
N ASP A 145 -20.12 7.52 10.00
CA ASP A 145 -21.13 6.50 9.70
C ASP A 145 -20.47 5.13 9.51
N ALA A 146 -19.30 5.10 8.86
CA ALA A 146 -18.46 3.90 8.79
C ALA A 146 -18.04 3.39 10.19
N ILE A 147 -17.73 4.28 11.14
CA ILE A 147 -17.45 3.88 12.53
C ILE A 147 -18.73 3.33 13.19
N ASN A 148 -19.88 3.99 12.98
CA ASN A 148 -21.14 3.65 13.64
C ASN A 148 -21.72 2.29 13.23
N ASP A 149 -21.52 1.81 12.00
CA ASP A 149 -21.98 0.45 11.64
C ASP A 149 -21.03 -0.66 12.14
N SER A 150 -19.94 -0.32 12.82
CA SER A 150 -18.98 -1.30 13.31
C SER A 150 -19.58 -2.19 14.40
N SER A 151 -19.17 -3.46 14.39
CA SER A 151 -19.57 -4.49 15.36
C SER A 151 -18.48 -5.55 15.52
N ASP A 152 -18.62 -6.46 16.49
CA ASP A 152 -17.64 -7.54 16.71
C ASP A 152 -17.42 -8.43 15.47
N ASN A 153 -18.46 -8.64 14.66
CA ASN A 153 -18.39 -9.47 13.45
C ASN A 153 -18.10 -8.65 12.18
N ASN A 154 -18.14 -7.32 12.27
CA ASN A 154 -17.85 -6.42 11.17
C ASN A 154 -17.09 -5.18 11.69
N PRO A 155 -15.85 -5.33 12.17
CA PRO A 155 -15.06 -4.20 12.65
C PRO A 155 -14.63 -3.29 11.50
N LEU A 156 -14.34 -2.02 11.80
CA LEU A 156 -13.73 -1.10 10.83
C LEU A 156 -12.22 -1.04 11.06
N TRP A 157 -11.44 -1.20 10.00
CA TRP A 157 -10.00 -1.01 9.99
C TRP A 157 -9.69 0.28 9.23
N ILE A 158 -9.19 1.30 9.94
CA ILE A 158 -8.81 2.58 9.36
C ILE A 158 -7.31 2.56 9.10
N ILE A 159 -6.93 2.74 7.83
CA ILE A 159 -5.56 2.97 7.41
C ILE A 159 -5.28 4.47 7.52
N GLU A 160 -4.35 4.84 8.39
CA GLU A 160 -3.89 6.20 8.59
C GLU A 160 -2.67 6.44 7.69
N ALA A 161 -2.94 6.81 6.45
CA ALA A 161 -1.93 7.10 5.42
C ALA A 161 -1.67 8.62 5.36
N GLY A 162 -1.42 9.23 6.52
CA GLY A 162 -1.27 10.68 6.65
C GLY A 162 -1.77 11.18 7.99
N GLU A 163 -2.24 12.42 8.06
CA GLU A 163 -2.61 13.02 9.35
C GLU A 163 -3.88 12.44 10.02
N PRO A 164 -3.90 12.34 11.37
CA PRO A 164 -4.99 11.72 12.11
C PRO A 164 -6.26 12.57 12.24
N ASP A 165 -6.30 13.81 11.75
CA ASP A 165 -7.36 14.77 12.12
C ASP A 165 -8.75 14.38 11.63
N ILE A 166 -8.87 13.86 10.41
CA ILE A 166 -10.15 13.38 9.88
C ILE A 166 -10.66 12.20 10.72
N ILE A 167 -9.75 11.31 11.14
CA ILE A 167 -10.05 10.20 12.04
C ILE A 167 -10.52 10.73 13.39
N GLY A 168 -9.82 11.71 13.97
CA GLY A 168 -10.16 12.32 15.25
C GLY A 168 -11.52 13.03 15.24
N TYR A 169 -11.83 13.76 14.17
CA TYR A 169 -13.14 14.40 13.99
C TYR A 169 -14.26 13.36 13.89
N ALA A 170 -14.07 12.31 13.09
CA ALA A 170 -15.06 11.25 12.91
C ALA A 170 -15.28 10.45 14.20
N LEU A 171 -14.21 10.05 14.90
CA LEU A 171 -14.29 9.38 16.19
C LEU A 171 -15.02 10.23 17.23
N ARG A 172 -14.72 11.53 17.30
CA ARG A 172 -15.40 12.45 18.21
C ARG A 172 -16.90 12.52 17.95
N ALA A 173 -17.31 12.48 16.69
CA ALA A 173 -18.71 12.54 16.27
C ALA A 173 -19.45 11.19 16.35
N ALA A 174 -18.72 10.07 16.35
CA ALA A 174 -19.29 8.73 16.34
C ALA A 174 -19.86 8.30 17.71
N ASP A 175 -20.74 7.31 17.70
CA ASP A 175 -21.33 6.69 18.88
C ASP A 175 -20.22 6.04 19.75
N PRO A 176 -20.03 6.44 21.02
CA PRO A 176 -18.95 5.92 21.86
C PRO A 176 -18.90 4.38 21.97
N PRO A 177 -20.03 3.65 22.07
CA PRO A 177 -20.00 2.18 22.13
C PRO A 177 -19.48 1.51 20.86
N ARG A 178 -19.51 2.20 19.70
CA ARG A 178 -19.09 1.64 18.40
C ARG A 178 -17.59 1.67 18.21
N ARG A 179 -16.90 2.66 18.79
CA ARG A 179 -15.45 2.90 18.66
C ARG A 179 -14.59 1.72 19.09
N ARG A 180 -15.06 0.89 20.04
CA ARG A 180 -14.36 -0.32 20.48
C ARG A 180 -14.21 -1.39 19.39
N HIS A 181 -15.00 -1.29 18.32
CA HIS A 181 -14.94 -2.18 17.15
C HIS A 181 -14.10 -1.56 16.00
N VAL A 182 -13.39 -0.46 16.27
CA VAL A 182 -12.53 0.23 15.32
C VAL A 182 -11.08 -0.12 15.61
N HIS A 183 -10.35 -0.43 14.55
CA HIS A 183 -8.90 -0.58 14.52
C HIS A 183 -8.32 0.60 13.74
N VAL A 184 -7.23 1.19 14.24
CA VAL A 184 -6.47 2.22 13.50
C VAL A 184 -5.06 1.68 13.27
N VAL A 185 -4.63 1.68 12.01
CA VAL A 185 -3.35 1.15 11.56
C VAL A 185 -2.48 2.32 11.13
N SER A 186 -1.29 2.43 11.71
CA SER A 186 -0.23 3.32 11.25
C SER A 186 1.07 2.53 11.10
N HIS A 187 1.96 3.03 10.25
CA HIS A 187 3.27 2.41 9.98
C HIS A 187 4.45 3.31 10.29
N HIS A 188 4.24 4.61 10.49
CA HIS A 188 5.34 5.56 10.59
C HIS A 188 5.00 6.72 11.55
N PRO A 189 5.87 7.03 12.54
CA PRO A 189 5.63 8.11 13.48
C PRO A 189 5.50 9.52 12.87
N ALA A 190 5.85 9.71 11.58
CA ALA A 190 5.56 10.98 10.92
C ALA A 190 4.06 11.26 10.86
N ASN A 191 3.25 10.23 10.61
CA ASN A 191 1.80 10.35 10.51
C ASN A 191 1.20 10.61 11.91
N ASP A 192 1.53 9.74 12.87
CA ASP A 192 1.11 9.86 14.28
C ASP A 192 1.36 11.26 14.88
N ASN A 193 2.48 11.89 14.51
CA ASN A 193 2.92 13.17 15.07
C ASN A 193 2.63 14.38 14.17
N ALA A 194 1.95 14.20 13.04
CA ALA A 194 1.61 15.27 12.10
C ALA A 194 0.24 15.91 12.39
N GLY A 195 -0.57 15.34 13.29
CA GLY A 195 -1.90 15.85 13.60
C GLY A 195 -1.94 17.34 14.00
N ASP A 196 -2.81 18.07 13.32
CA ASP A 196 -3.01 19.50 13.45
C ASP A 196 -3.88 19.92 14.65
N PHE A 197 -4.84 19.06 14.98
CA PHE A 197 -5.90 19.29 15.95
C PHE A 197 -6.07 18.12 16.92
N PHE A 198 -5.66 16.92 16.50
CA PHE A 198 -5.62 15.73 17.33
C PHE A 198 -4.21 15.17 17.41
N THR A 199 -3.71 14.98 18.62
CA THR A 199 -2.51 14.15 18.82
C THR A 199 -2.89 12.68 18.65
N TRP A 200 -1.90 11.84 18.33
CA TRP A 200 -2.11 10.39 18.30
C TRP A 200 -2.72 9.86 19.60
N GLN A 201 -2.25 10.32 20.76
CA GLN A 201 -2.84 9.91 22.05
C GLN A 201 -4.33 10.28 22.14
N GLN A 202 -4.76 11.43 21.62
CA GLN A 202 -6.18 11.77 21.59
C GLN A 202 -6.99 10.85 20.69
N ILE A 203 -6.40 10.32 19.60
CA ILE A 203 -7.02 9.26 18.79
C ILE A 203 -7.20 7.99 19.63
N LEU A 204 -6.15 7.56 20.33
CA LEU A 204 -6.18 6.35 21.16
C LEU A 204 -7.17 6.46 22.33
N ASP A 205 -7.28 7.65 22.93
CA ASP A 205 -8.18 7.94 24.05
C ASP A 205 -9.68 7.79 23.68
N PHE A 206 -10.03 7.70 22.39
CA PHE A 206 -11.37 7.33 21.93
C PHE A 206 -11.72 5.84 22.13
N GLY A 207 -10.76 5.01 22.56
CA GLY A 207 -10.96 3.60 22.86
C GLY A 207 -10.91 2.67 21.64
N VAL A 208 -10.20 3.10 20.59
CA VAL A 208 -9.91 2.28 19.40
C VAL A 208 -8.80 1.27 19.68
N THR A 209 -8.67 0.24 18.85
CA THR A 209 -7.52 -0.68 18.89
C THR A 209 -6.42 -0.17 17.97
N GLU A 210 -5.25 0.12 18.52
CA GLU A 210 -4.08 0.53 17.77
C GLU A 210 -3.34 -0.65 17.12
N HIS A 211 -2.88 -0.46 15.89
CA HIS A 211 -1.91 -1.32 15.23
C HIS A 211 -0.77 -0.49 14.65
N GLN A 212 0.31 -0.37 15.42
CA GLN A 212 1.59 0.14 14.92
C GLN A 212 2.33 -0.98 14.20
N ILE A 213 2.42 -0.87 12.88
CA ILE A 213 3.22 -1.78 12.06
C ILE A 213 4.61 -1.20 11.82
N GLY A 214 5.54 -2.04 11.36
CA GLY A 214 6.89 -1.56 11.04
C GLY A 214 6.85 -0.56 9.88
N ASP A 215 7.82 0.35 9.84
CA ASP A 215 7.95 1.32 8.76
C ASP A 215 8.02 0.66 7.39
N GLN A 216 6.98 0.86 6.58
CA GLN A 216 6.90 0.31 5.23
C GLN A 216 7.80 1.06 4.23
N ASN A 217 8.28 2.27 4.54
CA ASN A 217 9.26 2.97 3.70
C ASN A 217 10.51 2.12 3.48
N VAL A 218 10.91 1.35 4.49
CA VAL A 218 12.07 0.45 4.43
C VAL A 218 12.02 -0.49 3.22
N GLY A 219 10.82 -0.96 2.87
CA GLY A 219 10.62 -1.91 1.78
C GLY A 219 10.00 -1.32 0.53
N LEU A 220 9.18 -0.26 0.65
CA LEU A 220 8.32 0.24 -0.42
C LEU A 220 8.67 1.65 -0.92
N LYS A 221 9.59 2.38 -0.26
CA LYS A 221 10.30 3.51 -0.86
C LYS A 221 11.59 3.00 -1.48
N THR A 222 11.58 2.78 -2.79
CA THR A 222 12.65 2.05 -3.48
C THR A 222 13.15 2.80 -4.70
N ALA A 223 14.35 2.46 -5.18
CA ALA A 223 14.77 2.87 -6.52
C ALA A 223 13.73 2.41 -7.57
N ILE A 224 13.73 3.01 -8.75
CA ILE A 224 12.74 2.73 -9.82
C ILE A 224 12.81 1.28 -10.39
N PRO A 225 13.98 0.66 -10.64
CA PRO A 225 14.06 -0.61 -11.39
C PRO A 225 13.22 -1.80 -10.89
N PRO A 226 12.99 -2.01 -9.57
CA PRO A 226 12.03 -2.97 -9.05
C PRO A 226 10.60 -2.89 -9.63
N TRP A 227 10.22 -1.76 -10.23
CA TRP A 227 8.92 -1.53 -10.86
C TRP A 227 8.94 -1.58 -12.39
N ASP A 228 10.10 -1.79 -13.03
CA ASP A 228 10.22 -1.77 -14.51
C ASP A 228 9.30 -2.78 -15.21
N TRP A 229 8.94 -3.87 -14.51
CA TRP A 229 8.00 -4.86 -15.02
C TRP A 229 6.60 -4.28 -15.32
N ALA A 230 6.20 -3.20 -14.64
CA ALA A 230 4.91 -2.55 -14.84
C ALA A 230 4.96 -1.47 -15.94
N LYS A 231 6.15 -1.00 -16.31
CA LYS A 231 6.35 0.15 -17.20
C LYS A 231 5.79 -0.04 -18.60
N GLU A 232 5.91 -1.23 -19.18
CA GLU A 232 5.41 -1.56 -20.52
C GLU A 232 4.51 -2.80 -20.46
N HIS A 233 3.76 -2.94 -19.37
CA HIS A 233 2.89 -4.09 -19.16
C HIS A 233 1.70 -4.05 -20.13
N HIS A 234 1.30 -5.22 -20.62
CA HIS A 234 0.20 -5.36 -21.58
C HIS A 234 -1.18 -5.07 -20.97
N ASP A 235 -1.34 -5.33 -19.67
CA ASP A 235 -2.49 -4.84 -18.90
C ASP A 235 -2.32 -3.34 -18.62
N GLU A 236 -3.20 -2.54 -19.22
CA GLU A 236 -3.23 -1.09 -19.07
C GLU A 236 -3.45 -0.62 -17.62
N ASN A 237 -4.08 -1.44 -16.77
CA ASN A 237 -4.28 -1.11 -15.37
C ASN A 237 -2.97 -1.22 -14.58
N VAL A 238 -2.18 -2.26 -14.85
CA VAL A 238 -0.82 -2.38 -14.29
C VAL A 238 0.07 -1.25 -14.79
N HIS A 239 0.01 -0.91 -16.08
CA HIS A 239 0.75 0.22 -16.62
C HIS A 239 0.33 1.55 -15.95
N TRP A 240 -0.96 1.73 -15.69
CA TRP A 240 -1.48 2.92 -15.01
C TRP A 240 -0.94 3.07 -13.58
N ILE A 241 -0.74 1.97 -12.82
CA ILE A 241 -0.07 2.02 -11.51
C ILE A 241 1.35 2.59 -11.65
N TRP A 242 2.12 2.09 -12.62
CA TRP A 242 3.47 2.59 -12.87
C TRP A 242 3.47 4.09 -13.19
N GLN A 243 2.49 4.56 -13.98
CA GLN A 243 2.35 5.98 -14.30
C GLN A 243 2.11 6.85 -13.06
N GLN A 244 1.35 6.37 -12.07
CA GLN A 244 1.09 7.14 -10.85
C GLN A 244 2.32 7.19 -9.94
N LEU A 245 3.06 6.09 -9.82
CA LEU A 245 4.35 6.07 -9.13
C LEU A 245 5.36 7.02 -9.79
N ALA A 246 5.42 7.01 -11.12
CA ALA A 246 6.26 7.94 -11.88
C ALA A 246 5.83 9.41 -11.70
N TYR A 247 4.52 9.68 -11.61
CA TYR A 247 4.03 11.03 -11.33
C TYR A 247 4.50 11.53 -9.95
N ALA A 248 4.38 10.70 -8.91
CA ALA A 248 4.81 11.05 -7.55
C ALA A 248 6.31 11.37 -7.49
N GLU A 249 7.15 10.57 -8.16
CA GLU A 249 8.60 10.78 -8.28
C GLU A 249 8.92 12.12 -8.98
N GLN A 250 8.17 12.45 -10.02
CA GLN A 250 8.38 13.65 -10.85
C GLN A 250 7.67 14.90 -10.33
N ASP A 251 6.97 14.81 -9.20
CA ASP A 251 6.15 15.89 -8.64
C ASP A 251 6.96 17.19 -8.38
N GLY A 252 8.24 17.06 -8.03
CA GLY A 252 9.19 18.17 -8.00
C GLY A 252 9.11 19.12 -6.81
N VAL A 253 8.14 18.97 -5.90
CA VAL A 253 8.02 19.80 -4.69
C VAL A 253 9.06 19.40 -3.63
N VAL A 254 9.28 18.10 -3.45
CA VAL A 254 10.23 17.55 -2.46
C VAL A 254 11.36 16.80 -3.14
N LYS A 255 12.58 16.96 -2.63
CA LYS A 255 13.78 16.33 -3.22
C LYS A 255 13.98 14.88 -2.82
N PHE A 256 13.40 14.46 -1.69
CA PHE A 256 13.64 13.11 -1.16
C PHE A 256 12.89 12.02 -1.93
N GLN A 257 11.96 12.38 -2.81
CA GLN A 257 11.30 11.46 -3.74
C GLN A 257 12.09 11.24 -5.04
N ALA A 258 13.09 12.08 -5.34
CA ALA A 258 13.84 11.97 -6.59
C ALA A 258 14.51 10.60 -6.75
N ASN A 259 14.33 9.97 -7.91
CA ASN A 259 14.80 8.62 -8.27
C ASN A 259 14.21 7.49 -7.42
N HIS A 260 13.13 7.74 -6.67
CA HIS A 260 12.46 6.73 -5.87
C HIS A 260 10.99 6.63 -6.26
N PHE A 261 10.50 5.40 -6.31
CA PHE A 261 9.07 5.15 -6.25
C PHE A 261 8.71 4.86 -4.81
N ASP A 262 7.65 5.51 -4.35
CA ASP A 262 7.15 5.39 -3.00
C ASP A 262 5.67 5.03 -3.01
N CYS A 263 5.35 3.99 -2.26
CA CYS A 263 3.98 3.50 -2.08
C CYS A 263 3.81 2.88 -0.69
N SER A 264 4.56 3.38 0.29
CA SER A 264 4.64 2.74 1.61
C SER A 264 3.31 2.58 2.32
N ASP A 265 2.35 3.51 2.13
CA ASP A 265 1.01 3.39 2.72
C ASP A 265 0.21 2.21 2.17
N ALA A 266 0.47 1.80 0.92
CA ALA A 266 -0.09 0.57 0.37
C ALA A 266 0.39 -0.67 1.14
N GLY A 267 1.53 -0.57 1.83
CA GLY A 267 2.04 -1.61 2.71
C GLY A 267 1.14 -1.88 3.93
N MET A 268 0.42 -0.88 4.44
CA MET A 268 -0.57 -1.10 5.51
C MET A 268 -1.79 -1.89 5.01
N VAL A 269 -2.25 -1.59 3.79
CA VAL A 269 -3.30 -2.39 3.13
C VAL A 269 -2.79 -3.80 2.84
N TYR A 270 -1.56 -3.94 2.34
CA TYR A 270 -0.94 -5.25 2.10
C TYR A 270 -0.80 -6.08 3.39
N TRP A 271 -0.38 -5.46 4.50
CA TRP A 271 -0.36 -6.08 5.83
C TRP A 271 -1.76 -6.57 6.23
N TRP A 272 -2.78 -5.73 6.02
CA TRP A 272 -4.16 -6.10 6.32
C TRP A 272 -4.65 -7.28 5.46
N ILE A 273 -4.39 -7.25 4.15
CA ILE A 273 -4.73 -8.34 3.21
C ILE A 273 -4.07 -9.65 3.61
N THR A 274 -2.81 -9.60 4.08
CA THR A 274 -1.99 -10.79 4.33
C THR A 274 -2.18 -11.44 5.70
N GLY A 275 -2.98 -10.84 6.59
CA GLY A 275 -3.24 -11.45 7.90
C GLY A 275 -3.56 -10.47 9.02
N ALA A 276 -3.30 -9.17 8.82
CA ALA A 276 -3.36 -8.14 9.86
C ALA A 276 -2.65 -8.58 11.15
N ASP A 277 -3.33 -8.51 12.29
CA ASP A 277 -2.82 -8.87 13.62
C ASP A 277 -2.56 -10.37 13.80
N ARG A 278 -2.97 -11.22 12.84
CA ARG A 278 -2.73 -12.67 12.83
C ARG A 278 -1.50 -13.08 12.02
N GLY A 279 -0.54 -12.17 11.85
CA GLY A 279 0.71 -12.41 11.14
C GLY A 279 0.77 -11.82 9.74
N GLY A 280 0.02 -10.74 9.48
CA GLY A 280 0.17 -9.95 8.26
C GLY A 280 1.60 -9.46 8.05
N ASN A 281 2.00 -9.31 6.79
CA ASN A 281 3.36 -8.96 6.43
C ASN A 281 3.67 -7.51 6.81
N LYS A 282 4.60 -7.32 7.75
CA LYS A 282 5.03 -6.01 8.26
C LYS A 282 6.24 -5.43 7.51
N HIS A 283 6.71 -6.08 6.45
CA HIS A 283 7.92 -5.71 5.72
C HIS A 283 7.72 -5.93 4.21
N ALA A 284 6.66 -5.36 3.66
CA ALA A 284 6.32 -5.54 2.26
C ALA A 284 7.43 -5.03 1.33
N ILE A 285 7.69 -5.74 0.23
CA ILE A 285 8.66 -5.33 -0.81
C ILE A 285 8.02 -5.35 -2.21
N PRO A 286 8.60 -4.65 -3.22
CA PRO A 286 8.01 -4.56 -4.56
C PRO A 286 7.78 -5.92 -5.23
N ALA A 287 8.62 -6.91 -4.95
CA ALA A 287 8.46 -8.27 -5.48
C ALA A 287 7.18 -8.95 -4.97
N GLU A 288 6.79 -8.70 -3.73
CA GLU A 288 5.58 -9.24 -3.10
C GLU A 288 4.34 -8.51 -3.62
N ILE A 289 4.40 -7.17 -3.71
CA ILE A 289 3.36 -6.35 -4.33
C ILE A 289 3.10 -6.80 -5.77
N LYS A 290 4.17 -6.95 -6.57
CA LYS A 290 4.08 -7.51 -7.93
C LYS A 290 3.40 -8.87 -7.94
N THR A 291 3.79 -9.77 -7.05
CA THR A 291 3.24 -11.13 -6.97
C THR A 291 1.73 -11.11 -6.72
N MET A 292 1.25 -10.22 -5.84
CA MET A 292 -0.18 -10.05 -5.60
C MET A 292 -0.89 -9.39 -6.78
N LEU A 293 -0.35 -8.30 -7.33
CA LEU A 293 -0.96 -7.55 -8.45
C LEU A 293 -1.11 -8.40 -9.73
N LEU A 294 -0.19 -9.33 -9.98
CA LEU A 294 -0.22 -10.21 -11.16
C LEU A 294 -0.92 -11.54 -10.91
N ARG A 295 -1.60 -11.70 -9.77
CA ARG A 295 -2.34 -12.92 -9.45
C ARG A 295 -3.54 -13.03 -10.40
N GLU A 296 -3.64 -14.17 -11.09
CA GLU A 296 -4.80 -14.50 -11.90
C GLU A 296 -6.00 -14.83 -10.99
N ASP A 297 -7.16 -14.23 -11.31
CA ASP A 297 -8.44 -14.61 -10.73
C ASP A 297 -8.73 -16.08 -11.12
N LYS A 298 -8.83 -16.96 -10.12
CA LYS A 298 -9.27 -18.35 -10.32
C LYS A 298 -10.75 -18.50 -10.05
#